data_AF-A0ABD5SW18-F1
#
_entry.id   AF-A0ABD5SW18-F1
#
_cell.length_a   1.000
_cell.length_b   1.000
_cell.length_c   1.000
_cell.angle_alpha   90.00
_cell.angle_beta   90.00
_cell.angle_gamma   90.00
#
_symmetry.space_group_name_H-M   'P 1'
#
loop_
_entity.id
_entity.type
_entity.pdbx_description
1 polymer ?
#
loop_
_entity_poly.entity_id
_entity_poly.type
_entity_poly.pdbx_seq_one_letter_code
_entity_poly.pdbx_strand_id
1 'polypeptide(L)'
;AASAASGRDHVRQVARYPDWYDRIVGIENKPDLGRPGDLEAQLRTDVSLALVDEVVLATESYVTRAHLNRIPAEVGVWRIHRDDSDSRQPLAIEEIREPASLPVDKRGIEPLESHPGRTEIEVVAPAAKARARRRIAERAYGKGWRTYDFPACSACLPDESSGAALPYCEWKGRVVDAAAECGPSCSGYDAAGAPDVDLAAERDRRTAWEADPGGKRRQQSGLGDFS
;
A
#
# COMPACT_ATOMS: atom_id res chain seq x y z
N ALA A 1 -47.20 -0.93 -21.66
CA ALA A 1 -46.15 -1.06 -20.63
C ALA A 1 -44.82 -1.15 -21.36
N ALA A 2 -44.00 -0.10 -21.31
CA ALA A 2 -42.71 -0.05 -21.99
C ALA A 2 -41.67 -0.82 -21.14
N SER A 3 -40.99 -1.75 -21.79
CA SER A 3 -39.87 -2.51 -21.23
C SER A 3 -38.68 -1.59 -20.96
N ALA A 4 -38.16 -1.60 -19.74
CA ALA A 4 -36.93 -0.92 -19.38
C ALA A 4 -35.74 -1.60 -20.09
N ALA A 5 -35.18 -0.93 -21.09
CA ALA A 5 -33.94 -1.38 -21.72
C ALA A 5 -32.80 -1.26 -20.70
N SER A 6 -32.26 -2.40 -20.26
CA SER A 6 -31.07 -2.42 -19.40
C SER A 6 -29.86 -1.97 -20.22
N GLY A 7 -29.39 -0.74 -20.02
CA GLY A 7 -28.09 -0.32 -20.51
C GLY A 7 -27.00 -1.14 -19.83
N ARG A 8 -26.23 -1.91 -20.60
CA ARG A 8 -24.98 -2.52 -20.11
C ARG A 8 -23.84 -1.59 -20.46
N ASP A 9 -23.03 -1.24 -19.47
CA ASP A 9 -21.79 -0.52 -19.70
C ASP A 9 -20.83 -1.42 -20.47
N HIS A 10 -20.57 -1.06 -21.73
CA HIS A 10 -19.61 -1.73 -22.57
C HIS A 10 -18.29 -0.98 -22.51
N VAL A 11 -17.34 -1.50 -21.73
CA VAL A 11 -15.98 -0.96 -21.68
C VAL A 11 -15.16 -1.63 -22.79
N ARG A 12 -14.68 -0.84 -23.75
CA ARG A 12 -13.74 -1.31 -24.79
C ARG A 12 -12.33 -0.88 -24.42
N GLN A 13 -11.41 -1.83 -24.34
CA GLN A 13 -9.99 -1.52 -24.23
C GLN A 13 -9.53 -0.82 -25.51
N VAL A 14 -9.15 0.45 -25.40
CA VAL A 14 -8.73 1.29 -26.53
C VAL A 14 -7.22 1.22 -26.80
N ALA A 15 -6.43 0.73 -25.84
CA ALA A 15 -4.99 0.52 -25.98
C ALA A 15 -4.53 -0.69 -25.15
N ARG A 16 -3.55 -1.45 -25.65
CA ARG A 16 -2.82 -2.42 -24.82
C ARG A 16 -1.85 -1.65 -23.95
N TYR A 17 -1.91 -1.87 -22.64
CA TYR A 17 -0.83 -1.42 -21.77
C TYR A 17 0.46 -2.13 -22.20
N PRO A 18 1.59 -1.41 -22.30
CA PRO A 18 2.88 -2.05 -22.50
C PRO A 18 3.20 -2.95 -21.31
N ASP A 19 4.30 -3.69 -21.39
CA ASP A 19 4.87 -4.24 -20.16
C ASP A 19 5.42 -3.05 -19.35
N TRP A 20 4.67 -2.66 -18.32
CA TRP A 20 4.78 -1.32 -17.72
C TRP A 20 5.25 -1.34 -16.27
N TYR A 21 5.23 -2.52 -15.63
CA TYR A 21 5.73 -2.72 -14.28
C TYR A 21 6.83 -3.78 -14.30
N ASP A 22 7.90 -3.55 -13.54
CA ASP A 22 9.03 -4.46 -13.43
C ASP A 22 8.92 -5.25 -12.11
N ARG A 23 9.40 -4.64 -11.01
CA ARG A 23 9.39 -5.23 -9.68
C ARG A 23 8.20 -4.76 -8.83
N ILE A 24 7.58 -5.68 -8.11
CA ILE A 24 6.59 -5.43 -7.06
C ILE A 24 7.22 -5.83 -5.73
N VAL A 25 7.38 -4.86 -4.82
CA VAL A 25 7.85 -5.10 -3.45
C VAL A 25 6.67 -4.98 -2.50
N GLY A 26 6.40 -6.03 -1.73
CA GLY A 26 5.41 -6.02 -0.65
C GLY A 26 6.04 -5.53 0.64
N ILE A 27 5.54 -4.43 1.21
CA ILE A 27 5.97 -3.94 2.52
C ILE A 27 4.83 -4.16 3.50
N GLU A 28 5.02 -5.09 4.44
CA GLU A 28 4.07 -5.37 5.51
C GLU A 28 4.44 -4.53 6.73
N ASN A 29 3.57 -3.57 7.08
CA ASN A 29 3.79 -2.67 8.20
C ASN A 29 3.25 -3.27 9.50
N LYS A 30 4.14 -3.67 10.40
CA LYS A 30 3.81 -4.19 11.72
C LYS A 30 4.61 -3.48 12.83
N PRO A 31 4.12 -2.34 13.36
CA PRO A 31 4.90 -1.56 14.32
C PRO A 31 5.17 -2.32 15.63
N ASP A 32 4.21 -3.11 16.11
CA ASP A 32 4.29 -3.90 17.35
C ASP A 32 4.35 -5.42 17.08
N LEU A 33 5.53 -6.02 17.24
CA LEU A 33 5.76 -7.46 17.16
C LEU A 33 5.38 -8.22 18.43
N GLY A 34 5.07 -7.53 19.52
CA GLY A 34 4.48 -8.11 20.72
C GLY A 34 3.01 -8.52 20.52
N ARG A 35 2.33 -7.90 19.55
CA ARG A 35 0.95 -8.23 19.14
C ARG A 35 0.88 -8.50 17.64
N PRO A 36 1.54 -9.56 17.16
CA PRO A 36 1.71 -9.80 15.73
C PRO A 36 0.40 -10.21 15.03
N GLY A 37 -0.63 -10.67 15.76
CA GLY A 37 -1.83 -11.25 15.13
C GLY A 37 -1.43 -12.39 14.20
N ASP A 38 -2.00 -12.41 12.98
CA ASP A 38 -1.75 -13.45 11.97
C ASP A 38 -0.50 -13.22 11.11
N LEU A 39 0.42 -12.35 11.53
CA LEU A 39 1.60 -11.94 10.74
C LEU A 39 2.38 -13.14 10.18
N GLU A 40 2.64 -14.16 11.00
CA GLU A 40 3.41 -15.33 10.55
C GLU A 40 2.70 -16.06 9.41
N ALA A 41 1.38 -16.23 9.49
CA ALA A 41 0.59 -16.87 8.46
C ALA A 41 0.55 -16.01 7.17
N GLN A 42 0.40 -14.70 7.32
CA GLN A 42 0.41 -13.75 6.19
C GLN A 42 1.74 -13.79 5.44
N LEU A 43 2.86 -13.64 6.14
CA LEU A 43 4.20 -13.67 5.55
C LEU A 43 4.51 -15.03 4.91
N ARG A 44 4.04 -16.13 5.52
CA ARG A 44 4.18 -17.47 4.94
C ARG A 44 3.40 -17.60 3.63
N THR A 45 2.19 -17.06 3.57
CA THR A 45 1.39 -17.01 2.34
C THR A 45 2.09 -16.17 1.28
N ASP A 46 2.57 -14.98 1.62
CA ASP A 46 3.24 -14.09 0.68
C ASP A 46 4.48 -14.74 0.04
N VAL A 47 5.30 -15.41 0.86
CA VAL A 47 6.49 -16.15 0.38
C VAL A 47 6.09 -17.38 -0.43
N SER A 48 5.15 -18.19 0.06
CA SER A 48 4.76 -19.45 -0.60
C SER A 48 4.06 -19.21 -1.94
N LEU A 49 3.21 -18.19 -2.01
CA LEU A 49 2.48 -17.84 -3.22
C LEU A 49 3.37 -17.05 -4.18
N ALA A 50 4.29 -16.23 -3.66
CA ALA A 50 5.26 -15.44 -4.40
C ALA A 50 4.59 -14.53 -5.46
N LEU A 51 3.61 -13.73 -5.02
CA LEU A 51 3.00 -12.70 -5.88
C LEU A 51 3.87 -11.46 -6.01
N VAL A 52 4.67 -11.13 -5.01
CA VAL A 52 5.62 -10.01 -5.06
C VAL A 52 7.03 -10.56 -5.28
N ASP A 53 7.93 -9.74 -5.81
CA ASP A 53 9.33 -10.12 -6.04
C ASP A 53 10.10 -10.18 -4.73
N GLU A 54 9.78 -9.30 -3.78
CA GLU A 54 10.39 -9.22 -2.46
C GLU A 54 9.31 -8.87 -1.44
N VAL A 55 9.43 -9.42 -0.22
CA VAL A 55 8.58 -9.10 0.93
C VAL A 55 9.47 -8.52 2.02
N VAL A 56 9.06 -7.38 2.57
CA VAL A 56 9.74 -6.72 3.68
C VAL A 56 8.75 -6.54 4.82
N LEU A 57 9.13 -6.98 6.01
CA LEU A 57 8.47 -6.62 7.27
C LEU A 57 9.06 -5.33 7.81
N ALA A 58 8.27 -4.27 7.87
CA ALA A 58 8.64 -2.99 8.47
C ALA A 58 8.05 -2.88 9.88
N THR A 59 8.89 -2.64 10.89
CA THR A 59 8.50 -2.67 12.31
C THR A 59 9.18 -1.58 13.12
N GLU A 60 8.52 -1.07 14.16
CA GLU A 60 9.15 -0.18 15.17
C GLU A 60 9.75 -0.97 16.34
N SER A 61 9.25 -2.20 16.55
CA SER A 61 9.75 -3.10 17.58
C SER A 61 11.22 -3.44 17.38
N TYR A 62 11.97 -3.51 18.48
CA TYR A 62 13.31 -4.08 18.48
C TYR A 62 13.27 -5.54 18.03
N VAL A 63 14.04 -5.86 16.99
CA VAL A 63 14.02 -7.19 16.38
C VAL A 63 14.99 -8.12 17.11
N THR A 64 14.43 -9.13 17.76
CA THR A 64 15.22 -10.16 18.45
C THR A 64 15.42 -11.38 17.56
N ARG A 65 16.38 -12.25 17.91
CA ARG A 65 16.54 -13.55 17.26
C ARG A 65 15.27 -14.41 17.32
N ALA A 66 14.51 -14.32 18.43
CA ALA A 66 13.24 -15.05 18.56
C ALA A 66 12.19 -14.55 17.57
N HIS A 67 12.16 -13.23 17.28
CA HIS A 67 11.31 -12.68 16.22
C HIS A 67 11.73 -13.23 14.85
N LEU A 68 13.03 -13.15 14.53
CA LEU A 68 13.56 -13.63 13.25
C LEU A 68 13.29 -15.11 12.99
N ASN A 69 13.29 -15.95 14.03
CA ASN A 69 12.98 -17.38 13.90
C ASN A 69 11.53 -17.69 13.50
N ARG A 70 10.60 -16.74 13.69
CA ARG A 70 9.18 -16.90 13.31
C ARG A 70 8.87 -16.31 11.94
N ILE A 71 9.79 -15.52 11.40
CA ILE A 71 9.63 -14.86 10.11
C ILE A 71 10.33 -15.73 9.05
N PRO A 72 9.68 -16.08 7.93
CA PRO A 72 10.33 -16.80 6.83
C PRO A 72 11.67 -16.17 6.45
N ALA A 73 12.67 -16.97 6.09
CA ALA A 73 14.03 -16.50 5.88
C ALA A 73 14.15 -15.55 4.68
N GLU A 74 13.24 -15.69 3.72
CA GLU A 74 13.14 -14.89 2.50
C GLU A 74 12.64 -13.46 2.75
N VAL A 75 11.96 -13.23 3.87
CA VAL A 75 11.37 -11.92 4.19
C VAL A 75 12.45 -10.98 4.72
N GLY A 76 12.64 -9.84 4.06
CA GLY A 76 13.47 -8.75 4.56
C GLY A 76 12.88 -8.16 5.83
N VAL A 77 13.71 -7.59 6.70
CA VAL A 77 13.25 -7.00 7.96
C VAL A 77 13.87 -5.62 8.12
N TRP A 78 13.02 -4.61 8.15
CA TRP A 78 13.38 -3.22 8.38
C TRP A 78 12.88 -2.77 9.75
N ARG A 79 13.79 -2.26 10.57
CA ARG A 79 13.45 -1.59 11.81
C ARG A 79 13.40 -0.09 11.59
N ILE A 80 12.21 0.47 11.73
CA ILE A 80 11.95 1.90 11.64
C ILE A 80 12.03 2.48 13.06
N HIS A 81 12.87 3.48 13.26
CA HIS A 81 13.01 4.14 14.56
C HIS A 81 13.39 5.61 14.40
N ARG A 82 13.25 6.39 15.47
CA ARG A 82 13.84 7.73 15.56
C ARG A 82 15.08 7.62 16.45
N ASP A 83 16.13 8.36 16.10
CA ASP A 83 17.23 8.54 17.05
C ASP A 83 16.73 9.35 18.24
N ASP A 84 16.94 8.83 19.46
CA ASP A 84 16.35 9.29 20.73
C ASP A 84 16.69 10.76 21.12
N SER A 85 17.47 11.47 20.31
CA SER A 85 17.97 12.81 20.62
C SER A 85 17.07 13.98 20.20
N ASP A 86 16.18 13.80 19.20
CA ASP A 86 15.28 14.87 18.73
C ASP A 86 14.09 14.29 17.96
N SER A 87 12.86 14.57 18.42
CA SER A 87 11.62 14.12 17.77
C SER A 87 11.40 14.72 16.38
N ARG A 88 12.16 15.77 16.01
CA ARG A 88 12.17 16.36 14.67
C ARG A 88 13.12 15.67 13.69
N GLN A 89 13.96 14.75 14.15
CA GLN A 89 14.79 13.99 13.23
C GLN A 89 13.95 13.04 12.37
N PRO A 90 14.37 12.84 11.11
CA PRO A 90 13.70 11.93 10.20
C PRO A 90 13.74 10.50 10.76
N LEU A 91 12.76 9.69 10.38
CA LEU A 91 12.77 8.26 10.68
C LEU A 91 14.00 7.61 10.03
N ALA A 92 14.75 6.85 10.81
CA ALA A 92 15.83 6.00 10.35
C ALA A 92 15.29 4.60 10.05
N ILE A 93 15.81 4.00 8.97
CA ILE A 93 15.55 2.62 8.60
C ILE A 93 16.83 1.83 8.83
N GLU A 94 16.81 0.93 9.81
CA GLU A 94 17.86 -0.07 10.03
C GLU A 94 17.46 -1.37 9.33
N GLU A 95 18.26 -1.80 8.35
CA GLU A 95 18.06 -3.07 7.69
C GLU A 95 18.64 -4.22 8.53
N ILE A 96 17.76 -4.98 9.17
CA ILE A 96 18.12 -6.13 10.01
C ILE A 96 18.37 -7.37 9.14
N ARG A 97 17.65 -7.50 8.03
CA ARG A 97 17.80 -8.58 7.06
C ARG A 97 17.38 -8.12 5.66
N GLU A 98 18.23 -8.38 4.67
CA GLU A 98 17.93 -8.14 3.25
C GLU A 98 16.83 -9.11 2.77
N PRO A 99 15.83 -8.64 1.98
CA PRO A 99 14.83 -9.52 1.39
C PRO A 99 15.43 -10.40 0.29
N ALA A 100 14.99 -11.65 0.20
CA ALA A 100 15.33 -12.53 -0.90
C ALA A 100 14.34 -12.38 -2.07
N SER A 101 14.84 -12.53 -3.30
CA SER A 101 13.98 -12.57 -4.49
C SER A 101 13.13 -13.85 -4.50
N LEU A 102 11.82 -13.68 -4.68
CA LEU A 102 10.85 -14.78 -4.73
C LEU A 102 10.67 -15.32 -6.17
N PRO A 103 10.32 -16.61 -6.33
CA PRO A 103 10.19 -17.25 -7.64
C PRO A 103 8.83 -16.94 -8.29
N VAL A 104 8.66 -15.69 -8.74
CA VAL A 104 7.39 -15.15 -9.27
C VAL A 104 6.95 -15.80 -10.58
N ASP A 105 7.88 -16.35 -11.35
CA ASP A 105 7.66 -17.06 -12.62
C ASP A 105 7.39 -18.56 -12.45
N LYS A 106 7.56 -19.09 -11.23
CA LYS A 106 7.27 -20.49 -10.89
C LYS A 106 5.88 -20.64 -10.28
N ARG A 107 5.44 -21.89 -10.17
CA ARG A 107 4.20 -22.24 -9.45
C ARG A 107 4.31 -21.76 -8.01
N GLY A 108 3.28 -21.10 -7.52
CA GLY A 108 3.14 -20.71 -6.12
C GLY A 108 2.27 -21.71 -5.36
N ILE A 109 2.35 -21.68 -4.04
CA ILE A 109 1.49 -22.44 -3.15
C ILE A 109 0.66 -21.44 -2.35
N GLU A 110 -0.65 -21.53 -2.45
CA GLU A 110 -1.58 -20.78 -1.60
C GLU A 110 -2.00 -21.67 -0.42
N PRO A 111 -1.61 -21.33 0.82
CA PRO A 111 -2.18 -21.97 2.00
C PRO A 111 -3.66 -21.61 2.12
N LEU A 112 -4.51 -22.62 2.28
CA LEU A 112 -5.95 -22.48 2.47
C LEU A 112 -6.28 -22.69 3.96
N GLU A 113 -7.19 -23.62 4.29
CA GLU A 113 -7.55 -23.92 5.66
C GLU A 113 -6.42 -24.67 6.38
N SER A 114 -6.08 -24.19 7.58
CA SER A 114 -5.08 -24.83 8.43
C SER A 114 -5.72 -25.57 9.59
N HIS A 115 -5.30 -26.81 9.78
CA HIS A 115 -5.70 -27.68 10.88
C HIS A 115 -4.46 -28.13 11.68
N PRO A 116 -4.63 -28.67 12.90
CA PRO A 116 -3.53 -29.29 13.63
C PRO A 116 -2.86 -30.39 12.79
N GLY A 117 -1.60 -30.19 12.41
CA GLY A 117 -0.79 -31.15 11.67
C GLY A 117 -1.05 -31.24 10.15
N ARG A 118 -2.00 -30.48 9.59
CA ARG A 118 -2.21 -30.40 8.13
C ARG A 118 -2.67 -29.02 7.69
N THR A 119 -2.23 -28.58 6.52
CA THR A 119 -2.69 -27.35 5.89
C THR A 119 -3.12 -27.71 4.47
N GLU A 120 -4.33 -27.33 4.10
CA GLU A 120 -4.82 -27.48 2.74
C GLU A 120 -4.13 -26.46 1.85
N ILE A 121 -3.81 -26.83 0.62
CA ILE A 121 -3.04 -25.98 -0.30
C ILE A 121 -3.63 -26.00 -1.70
N GLU A 122 -3.47 -24.88 -2.40
CA GLU A 122 -3.67 -24.80 -3.86
C GLU A 122 -2.34 -24.55 -4.57
N VAL A 123 -2.10 -25.30 -5.66
CA VAL A 123 -0.95 -25.06 -6.53
C VAL A 123 -1.32 -24.05 -7.61
N VAL A 124 -0.84 -22.82 -7.47
CA VAL A 124 -1.18 -21.71 -8.36
C VAL A 124 -0.22 -21.67 -9.56
N ALA A 125 -0.79 -21.70 -10.76
CA ALA A 125 -0.01 -21.66 -12.00
C ALA A 125 0.65 -20.28 -12.25
N PRO A 126 1.83 -20.21 -12.91
CA PRO A 126 2.50 -18.95 -13.21
C PRO A 126 1.63 -17.93 -13.94
N ALA A 127 0.79 -18.37 -14.88
CA ALA A 127 -0.11 -17.49 -15.62
C ALA A 127 -1.19 -16.86 -14.72
N ALA A 128 -1.63 -17.54 -13.66
CA ALA A 128 -2.56 -16.98 -12.67
C ALA A 128 -1.86 -15.93 -11.80
N LYS A 129 -0.64 -16.22 -11.34
CA LYS A 129 0.22 -15.27 -10.61
C LYS A 129 0.49 -14.01 -11.43
N ALA A 130 0.83 -14.15 -12.71
CA ALA A 130 1.07 -13.02 -13.61
C ALA A 130 -0.16 -12.10 -13.74
N ARG A 131 -1.38 -12.67 -13.80
CA ARG A 131 -2.63 -11.89 -13.79
C ARG A 131 -2.85 -11.19 -12.45
N ALA A 132 -2.60 -11.87 -11.33
CA ALA A 132 -2.74 -11.29 -9.99
C ALA A 132 -1.73 -10.15 -9.77
N ARG A 133 -0.46 -10.35 -10.16
CA ARG A 133 0.62 -9.35 -10.16
C ARG A 133 0.22 -8.09 -10.90
N ARG A 134 -0.30 -8.24 -12.12
CA ARG A 134 -0.79 -7.10 -12.91
C ARG A 134 -1.86 -6.31 -12.19
N ARG A 135 -2.84 -6.99 -11.57
CA ARG A 135 -3.89 -6.32 -10.79
C ARG A 135 -3.33 -5.61 -9.56
N ILE A 136 -2.32 -6.17 -8.90
CA ILE A 136 -1.63 -5.52 -7.78
C ILE A 136 -0.96 -4.24 -8.27
N ALA A 137 -0.17 -4.33 -9.34
CA ALA A 137 0.49 -3.18 -9.95
C ALA A 137 -0.54 -2.10 -10.34
N GLU A 138 -1.60 -2.47 -11.08
CA GLU A 138 -2.67 -1.54 -11.49
C GLU A 138 -3.33 -0.85 -10.29
N ARG A 139 -3.58 -1.58 -9.20
CA ARG A 139 -4.15 -0.99 -7.97
C ARG A 139 -3.17 -0.07 -7.26
N ALA A 140 -1.90 -0.47 -7.13
CA ALA A 140 -0.88 0.35 -6.49
C ALA A 140 -0.65 1.65 -7.27
N TYR A 141 -0.49 1.52 -8.60
CA TYR A 141 -0.30 2.64 -9.51
C TYR A 141 -1.55 3.51 -9.65
N GLY A 142 -2.76 2.94 -9.57
CA GLY A 142 -4.03 3.66 -9.70
C GLY A 142 -4.44 4.38 -8.41
N LYS A 143 -4.44 3.69 -7.27
CA LYS A 143 -4.81 4.27 -5.97
C LYS A 143 -3.85 5.37 -5.55
N GLY A 144 -2.56 5.21 -5.86
CA GLY A 144 -1.51 6.03 -5.28
C GLY A 144 -1.29 5.71 -3.81
N TRP A 145 -0.29 6.38 -3.24
CA TRP A 145 0.21 6.14 -1.89
C TRP A 145 -0.49 6.90 -0.76
N ARG A 146 -1.32 7.91 -1.04
CA ARG A 146 -2.04 8.70 -0.02
C ARG A 146 -3.42 9.09 -0.52
N THR A 147 -4.46 8.62 0.18
CA THR A 147 -5.87 8.83 -0.18
C THR A 147 -6.70 9.38 0.97
N TYR A 148 -6.05 9.87 2.02
CA TYR A 148 -6.71 10.44 3.19
C TYR A 148 -6.58 11.97 3.17
N ASP A 149 -7.67 12.64 3.53
CA ASP A 149 -7.70 14.09 3.70
C ASP A 149 -6.93 14.48 4.96
N PHE A 150 -6.38 15.70 4.97
CA PHE A 150 -5.79 16.25 6.18
C PHE A 150 -6.88 16.56 7.23
N PRO A 151 -6.63 16.28 8.53
CA PRO A 151 -7.56 16.63 9.59
C PRO A 151 -7.88 18.12 9.63
N ALA A 152 -9.15 18.43 9.87
CA ALA A 152 -9.68 19.79 10.09
C ALA A 152 -9.36 20.29 11.52
N CYS A 153 -8.08 20.29 11.89
CA CYS A 153 -7.59 20.61 13.22
C CYS A 153 -6.50 21.68 13.15
N SER A 154 -6.58 22.74 13.97
CA SER A 154 -5.61 23.85 13.98
C SER A 154 -4.19 23.39 14.33
N ALA A 155 -4.06 22.35 15.15
CA ALA A 155 -2.78 21.75 15.52
C ALA A 155 -2.25 20.75 14.48
N CYS A 156 -2.96 20.49 13.38
CA CYS A 156 -2.52 19.56 12.34
C CYS A 156 -2.01 20.32 11.12
N LEU A 157 -0.69 20.25 10.89
CA LEU A 157 -0.01 20.91 9.80
C LEU A 157 0.65 19.87 8.87
N PRO A 158 0.80 20.17 7.58
CA PRO A 158 1.59 19.33 6.68
C PRO A 158 3.07 19.41 7.05
N ASP A 159 3.69 18.24 7.25
CA ASP A 159 5.14 18.08 7.34
C ASP A 159 5.66 17.39 6.08
N GLU A 160 6.57 18.05 5.37
CA GLU A 160 7.18 17.55 4.13
C GLU A 160 8.60 17.00 4.33
N SER A 161 9.13 17.04 5.56
CA SER A 161 10.52 16.66 5.89
C SER A 161 10.88 15.24 5.44
N SER A 162 9.89 14.35 5.39
CA SER A 162 10.04 12.95 4.99
C SER A 162 9.85 12.72 3.48
N GLY A 163 9.90 13.78 2.67
CA GLY A 163 9.76 13.69 1.21
C GLY A 163 8.32 13.48 0.72
N ALA A 164 7.33 13.68 1.60
CA ALA A 164 5.92 13.71 1.29
C ALA A 164 5.15 14.46 2.38
N ALA A 165 4.04 15.11 2.03
CA ALA A 165 3.18 15.78 2.99
C ALA A 165 2.50 14.75 3.92
N LEU A 166 2.84 14.81 5.21
CA LEU A 166 2.29 13.97 6.27
C LEU A 166 1.57 14.83 7.33
N PRO A 167 0.50 14.32 7.96
CA PRO A 167 -0.19 15.03 9.03
C PRO A 167 0.67 15.05 10.30
N TYR A 168 1.28 16.20 10.58
CA TYR A 168 2.02 16.47 11.81
C TYR A 168 1.13 17.17 12.81
N CYS A 169 0.99 16.61 14.01
CA CYS A 169 0.23 17.22 15.08
C CYS A 169 1.19 17.97 16.02
N GLU A 170 1.12 19.30 16.04
CA GLU A 170 1.94 20.14 16.92
C GLU A 170 1.66 19.85 18.39
N TRP A 171 0.40 19.60 18.76
CA TRP A 171 0.02 19.24 20.12
C TRP A 171 0.65 17.93 20.59
N LYS A 172 0.81 16.94 19.71
CA LYS A 172 1.50 15.67 20.00
C LYS A 172 3.01 15.72 19.71
N GLY A 173 3.48 16.76 19.03
CA GLY A 173 4.87 16.89 18.60
C GLY A 173 5.36 15.82 17.62
N ARG A 174 4.47 15.21 16.81
CA ARG A 174 4.83 14.14 15.85
C ARG A 174 3.84 13.99 14.70
N VAL A 175 4.26 13.26 13.66
CA VAL A 175 3.36 12.68 12.65
C VAL A 175 2.37 11.73 13.34
N VAL A 176 1.11 11.76 12.90
CA VAL A 176 0.00 10.99 13.46
C VAL A 176 -0.68 10.15 12.40
N ASP A 177 -1.30 9.03 12.78
CA ASP A 177 -2.33 8.43 11.95
C ASP A 177 -3.57 9.33 12.03
N ALA A 178 -3.77 10.18 11.01
CA ALA A 178 -4.87 11.15 10.96
C ALA A 178 -6.24 10.52 11.22
N ALA A 179 -6.50 9.34 10.66
CA ALA A 179 -7.80 8.67 10.76
C ALA A 179 -8.07 8.11 12.16
N ALA A 180 -7.03 7.69 12.88
CA ALA A 180 -7.16 7.09 14.21
C ALA A 180 -6.94 8.09 15.35
N GLU A 181 -6.12 9.12 15.14
CA GLU A 181 -5.56 9.94 16.23
C GLU A 181 -5.98 11.41 16.22
N CYS A 182 -6.46 11.95 15.09
CA CYS A 182 -6.71 13.38 14.93
C CYS A 182 -8.17 13.65 14.55
N GLY A 183 -9.05 13.62 15.56
CA GLY A 183 -10.47 13.92 15.42
C GLY A 183 -11.08 14.37 16.75
N PRO A 184 -12.41 14.59 16.83
CA PRO A 184 -13.09 15.14 18.01
C PRO A 184 -12.90 14.37 19.33
N SER A 185 -12.46 13.11 19.26
CA SER A 185 -12.11 12.30 20.42
C SER A 185 -10.72 12.58 21.00
N CYS A 186 -9.86 13.30 20.26
CA CYS A 186 -8.53 13.71 20.72
C CYS A 186 -8.67 14.93 21.64
N SER A 187 -8.02 14.90 22.82
CA SER A 187 -8.04 16.00 23.79
C SER A 187 -7.38 17.29 23.28
N GLY A 188 -6.51 17.18 22.28
CA GLY A 188 -5.85 18.31 21.61
C GLY A 188 -6.53 18.72 20.31
N TYR A 189 -7.71 18.18 20.01
CA TYR A 189 -8.46 18.56 18.80
C TYR A 189 -9.05 19.95 18.96
N ASP A 190 -8.73 20.82 18.01
CA ASP A 190 -9.28 22.16 17.91
C ASP A 190 -9.73 22.40 16.47
N ALA A 191 -11.05 22.51 16.28
CA ALA A 191 -11.66 22.50 14.95
C ALA A 191 -11.25 23.73 14.13
N ALA A 192 -10.71 23.49 12.93
CA ALA A 192 -10.30 24.53 11.99
C ALA A 192 -10.59 24.10 10.55
N GLY A 193 -10.24 24.92 9.57
CA GLY A 193 -10.20 24.48 8.18
C GLY A 193 -9.08 23.45 8.00
N ALA A 194 -9.32 22.40 7.20
CA ALA A 194 -8.24 21.48 6.81
C ALA A 194 -7.15 22.24 6.03
N PRO A 195 -5.87 21.92 6.23
CA PRO A 195 -4.78 22.45 5.42
C PRO A 195 -5.02 22.22 3.93
N ASP A 196 -4.73 23.24 3.12
CA ASP A 196 -4.78 23.14 1.65
C ASP A 196 -3.52 22.42 1.15
N VAL A 197 -3.63 21.10 0.94
CA VAL A 197 -2.54 20.24 0.46
C VAL A 197 -2.92 19.63 -0.88
N ASP A 198 -2.20 20.00 -1.93
CA ASP A 198 -2.40 19.43 -3.27
C ASP A 198 -1.70 18.07 -3.41
N LEU A 199 -2.37 17.02 -2.92
CA LEU A 199 -1.91 15.63 -3.02
C LEU A 199 -1.82 15.15 -4.48
N ALA A 200 -2.59 15.75 -5.39
CA ALA A 200 -2.56 15.39 -6.81
C ALA A 200 -1.27 15.90 -7.45
N ALA A 201 -0.94 17.18 -7.26
CA ALA A 201 0.32 17.76 -7.71
C ALA A 201 1.54 17.11 -7.04
N GLU A 202 1.44 16.73 -5.76
CA GLU A 202 2.52 15.99 -5.10
C GLU A 202 2.76 14.63 -5.76
N ARG A 203 1.68 13.92 -6.11
CA ARG A 203 1.79 12.65 -6.84
C ARG A 203 2.40 12.85 -8.23
N ASP A 204 1.97 13.87 -8.98
CA ASP A 204 2.52 14.20 -10.29
C ASP A 204 4.03 14.46 -10.23
N ARG A 205 4.50 15.16 -9.19
CA ARG A 205 5.93 15.47 -9.02
C ARG A 205 6.77 14.28 -8.55
N ARG A 206 6.19 13.37 -7.77
CA ARG A 206 6.93 12.31 -7.06
C ARG A 206 6.87 10.95 -7.74
N THR A 207 6.02 10.78 -8.73
CA THR A 207 5.79 9.49 -9.37
C THR A 207 5.84 9.63 -10.89
N ALA A 208 6.08 8.52 -11.60
CA ALA A 208 5.94 8.47 -13.06
C ALA A 208 4.46 8.40 -13.49
N TRP A 209 3.53 8.87 -12.65
CA TRP A 209 2.11 8.92 -12.96
C TRP A 209 1.81 10.10 -13.87
N GLU A 210 1.06 9.85 -14.94
CA GLU A 210 0.57 10.89 -15.86
C GLU A 210 -0.96 10.87 -15.83
N ALA A 211 -1.58 11.93 -15.30
CA ALA A 211 -3.03 12.05 -15.16
C ALA A 211 -3.77 12.06 -16.51
N ASP A 212 -3.14 12.66 -17.52
CA ASP A 212 -3.68 12.82 -18.86
C ASP A 212 -2.65 12.41 -19.92
N PRO A 213 -2.41 11.10 -20.07
CA PRO A 213 -1.44 10.61 -21.04
C PRO A 213 -1.88 10.92 -22.46
N GLY A 214 -0.91 11.30 -23.30
CA GLY A 214 -1.14 11.54 -24.72
C GLY A 214 -1.88 10.38 -25.39
N GLY A 215 -2.93 10.69 -26.17
CA GLY A 215 -3.73 9.68 -26.89
C GLY A 215 -4.98 9.19 -26.14
N LYS A 216 -5.26 9.71 -24.94
CA LYS A 216 -6.54 9.48 -24.24
C LYS A 216 -7.71 10.03 -25.08
N ARG A 217 -8.48 9.14 -25.69
CA ARG A 217 -9.73 9.47 -26.39
C ARG A 217 -10.90 9.13 -25.46
N ARG A 218 -11.45 10.13 -24.77
CA ARG A 218 -12.70 9.98 -24.02
C ARG A 218 -13.88 10.15 -24.99
N GLN A 219 -14.13 9.15 -25.83
CA GLN A 219 -15.30 9.16 -26.71
C GLN A 219 -16.42 8.38 -26.05
N GLN A 220 -17.42 9.08 -25.52
CA GLN A 220 -18.68 8.48 -25.10
C GLN A 220 -19.46 8.14 -26.37
N SER A 221 -19.51 6.86 -26.73
CA SER A 221 -20.35 6.39 -27.84
C SER A 221 -21.82 6.67 -27.53
N GLY A 222 -22.52 7.42 -28.42
CA GLY A 222 -23.98 7.55 -28.39
C GLY A 222 -24.57 8.97 -28.21
N LEU A 223 -23.75 10.04 -28.19
CA LEU A 223 -24.28 11.43 -28.14
C LEU A 223 -24.26 12.15 -29.51
N GLY A 224 -23.86 11.47 -30.57
CA GLY A 224 -23.75 12.05 -31.92
C GLY A 224 -24.97 11.87 -32.84
N ASP A 225 -25.95 11.04 -32.44
CA ASP A 225 -27.03 10.58 -33.34
C ASP A 225 -28.44 11.07 -32.94
N PHE A 226 -28.54 12.15 -32.17
CA PHE A 226 -29.81 12.84 -31.95
C PHE A 226 -29.87 14.09 -32.82
N SER A 227 -30.24 13.91 -34.09
CA SER A 227 -30.68 14.97 -35.01
C SER A 227 -32.17 14.86 -35.27
#